data_AF-A0A2X3C6U4-F1
#
_entry.id   AF-A0A2X3C6U4-F1
#
_cell.length_a   1.000
_cell.length_b   1.000
_cell.length_c   1.000
_cell.angle_alpha   90.00
_cell.angle_beta   90.00
_cell.angle_gamma   90.00
#
_symmetry.space_group_name_H-M   'P 1'
#
loop_
_entity.id
_entity.type
_entity.pdbx_description
1 polymer ?
#
loop_
_entity_poly.entity_id
_entity_poly.type
_entity_poly.pdbx_seq_one_letter_code
_entity_poly.pdbx_strand_id
1 'polypeptide(L)' 'MAQRVLEQAPPQAVWLGWSLGGLVASQVAIMRPERVQALVTVASSPCFAARDDWPGIKPEVLADFSSS' A
#
# COMPACT_ATOMS: atom_id res chain seq x y z
N MET A 1 7.34 -7.07 1.43
CA MET A 1 7.07 -6.17 2.57
C MET A 1 5.83 -6.61 3.37
N ALA A 2 4.64 -6.62 2.76
CA ALA A 2 3.36 -6.90 3.44
C ALA A 2 3.34 -8.17 4.33
N GLN A 3 3.84 -9.29 3.81
CA GLN A 3 3.93 -10.54 4.59
C GLN A 3 4.75 -10.38 5.89
N ARG A 4 5.92 -9.72 5.82
CA ARG A 4 6.78 -9.50 7.00
C ARG A 4 6.11 -8.60 8.03
N VAL A 5 5.37 -7.58 7.58
CA VAL A 5 4.60 -6.70 8.48
C VAL A 5 3.47 -7.48 9.14
N LEU A 6 2.73 -8.29 8.37
CA LEU A 6 1.63 -9.11 8.87
C LEU A 6 2.08 -10.14 9.92
N GLU A 7 3.26 -10.74 9.75
CA GLU A 7 3.82 -11.71 10.70
C GLU A 7 4.05 -11.12 12.09
N GLN A 8 4.31 -9.81 12.18
CA GLN A 8 4.54 -9.10 13.44
C GLN A 8 3.30 -8.33 13.93
N ALA A 9 2.21 -8.33 13.16
CA ALA A 9 1.02 -7.56 13.47
C ALA A 9 0.04 -8.32 14.40
N PRO A 10 -0.79 -7.60 15.18
CA PRO A 10 -1.84 -8.20 16.00
C PRO A 10 -2.82 -9.08 15.20
N PRO A 11 -3.46 -10.10 15.82
CA PRO A 11 -4.38 -11.00 15.14
C PRO A 11 -5.53 -10.31 14.39
N GLN A 12 -6.02 -9.17 14.85
CA GLN A 12 -6.92 -8.31 14.09
C GLN A 12 -6.62 -6.85 14.39
N ALA A 13 -6.67 -5.99 13.38
CA ALA A 13 -6.44 -4.56 13.54
C ALA A 13 -7.15 -3.74 12.46
N VAL A 14 -7.28 -2.44 12.69
CA VAL A 14 -7.46 -1.47 11.62
C VAL A 14 -6.09 -1.22 10.99
N TRP A 15 -6.01 -1.33 9.65
CA TRP A 15 -4.78 -1.14 8.90
C TRP A 15 -4.78 0.24 8.26
N LEU A 16 -3.92 1.12 8.75
CA LEU A 16 -3.70 2.44 8.16
C LEU A 16 -2.38 2.45 7.39
N GLY A 17 -2.44 2.83 6.12
CA GLY A 17 -1.26 2.99 5.28
C GLY A 17 -1.14 4.40 4.72
N TRP A 18 0.00 5.04 4.97
CA TRP A 18 0.34 6.35 4.41
C TRP A 18 1.26 6.20 3.19
N SER A 19 0.94 6.88 2.09
CA SER A 19 1.74 6.85 0.85
C SER A 19 2.02 5.40 0.40
N LEU A 20 3.29 4.99 0.26
CA LEU A 20 3.65 3.60 -0.07
C LEU A 20 3.08 2.58 0.92
N GLY A 21 2.96 2.94 2.20
CA GLY A 21 2.35 2.11 3.23
C GLY A 21 0.89 1.76 2.93
N GLY A 22 0.18 2.58 2.15
CA GLY A 22 -1.17 2.26 1.66
C GLY A 22 -1.20 1.03 0.76
N LEU A 23 -0.19 0.83 -0.09
CA LEU A 23 -0.05 -0.40 -0.89
C LEU A 23 0.25 -1.61 0.01
N VAL A 24 1.07 -1.44 1.04
CA VAL A 24 1.36 -2.50 2.01
C VAL A 24 0.10 -2.92 2.76
N ALA A 25 -0.65 -1.97 3.30
CA ALA A 25 -1.90 -2.21 4.01
C ALA A 25 -2.96 -2.83 3.09
N SER A 26 -3.08 -2.35 1.85
CA SER A 26 -4.00 -2.91 0.85
C SER A 26 -3.64 -4.35 0.50
N GLN A 27 -2.35 -4.66 0.36
CA GLN A 27 -1.89 -6.02 0.11
C GLN A 27 -2.20 -6.96 1.29
N VAL A 28 -2.09 -6.48 2.53
CA VAL A 28 -2.50 -7.27 3.70
C VAL A 28 -4.01 -7.57 3.67
N ALA A 29 -4.84 -6.56 3.35
CA ALA A 29 -6.29 -6.74 3.24
C ALA A 29 -6.69 -7.73 2.13
N ILE A 30 -5.96 -7.76 1.02
CA ILE A 30 -6.17 -8.76 -0.05
C ILE A 30 -5.74 -10.16 0.40
N MET A 31 -4.59 -10.28 1.05
CA MET A 31 -4.02 -11.58 1.43
C MET A 31 -4.76 -12.25 2.60
N ARG A 32 -5.19 -11.45 3.59
CA ARG A 32 -5.77 -11.93 4.86
C ARG A 32 -6.91 -11.01 5.32
N PRO A 33 -8.02 -10.93 4.57
CA PRO A 33 -9.14 -10.03 4.91
C PRO A 33 -9.71 -10.30 6.31
N GLU A 34 -9.63 -11.53 6.81
CA GLU A 34 -10.07 -11.91 8.16
C GLU A 34 -9.25 -11.27 9.30
N ARG A 35 -8.06 -10.72 8.98
CA ARG A 35 -7.17 -10.00 9.91
C ARG A 35 -7.40 -8.48 9.88
N VAL A 36 -8.28 -7.97 9.01
CA VAL A 36 -8.45 -6.54 8.74
C VAL A 36 -9.86 -6.07 9.13
N GLN A 37 -9.96 -5.28 10.21
CA GLN A 37 -11.23 -4.70 10.65
C GLN A 37 -11.68 -3.53 9.77
N ALA A 38 -10.71 -2.75 9.30
CA ALA A 38 -10.90 -1.69 8.31
C ALA A 38 -9.56 -1.40 7.61
N LEU A 39 -9.62 -0.93 6.37
CA LEU A 39 -8.48 -0.44 5.61
C LEU A 39 -8.61 1.08 5.45
N VAL A 40 -7.60 1.82 5.91
CA VAL A 40 -7.52 3.27 5.79
C VAL A 40 -6.29 3.62 4.96
N THR A 41 -6.47 4.38 3.89
CA THR A 41 -5.38 4.92 3.09
C THR A 41 -5.29 6.43 3.29
N VAL A 42 -4.08 6.93 3.51
CA VAL A 42 -3.80 8.37 3.64
C VAL A 42 -2.78 8.74 2.58
N ALA A 43 -3.12 9.71 1.72
CA ALA A 43 -2.25 10.19 0.64
C ALA A 43 -1.60 9.03 -0.16
N SER A 44 -2.39 8.00 -0.48
CA SER A 44 -1.94 6.81 -1.19
C SER A 44 -2.83 6.54 -2.40
N SER A 45 -2.25 5.95 -3.44
CA SER A 45 -2.96 5.55 -4.66
C SER A 45 -2.76 4.05 -4.92
N PRO A 46 -3.78 3.31 -5.39
CA PRO A 46 -3.60 1.92 -5.80
C PRO A 46 -2.65 1.79 -7.00
N CYS A 47 -2.46 2.85 -7.78
CA CYS A 47 -1.45 2.96 -8.81
C CYS A 47 -0.78 4.33 -8.74
N PHE A 48 0.47 4.36 -8.28
CA PHE A 48 1.24 5.61 -8.18
C PHE A 48 1.75 6.10 -9.54
N ALA A 49 2.03 5.19 -10.47
CA ALA A 49 2.53 5.54 -11.80
C ALA A 49 1.38 6.05 -12.69
N ALA A 50 1.63 7.16 -13.39
CA ALA A 50 0.73 7.63 -14.44
C ALA A 50 0.65 6.60 -15.59
N ARG A 51 -0.53 6.46 -16.19
CA ARG A 51 -0.83 5.69 -17.41
C ARG A 51 -1.75 6.48 -18.33
N ASP A 52 -2.04 5.97 -19.52
CA ASP A 52 -2.84 6.67 -20.54
C ASP A 52 -4.18 7.22 -20.02
N ASP A 53 -4.87 6.49 -19.15
CA ASP A 53 -6.15 6.85 -18.55
C ASP A 53 -6.11 6.98 -17.02
N TRP A 54 -4.91 6.92 -16.43
CA TRP A 54 -4.73 6.92 -14.97
C TRP A 54 -3.81 8.06 -14.50
N PRO A 55 -4.33 9.02 -13.72
CA PRO A 55 -3.50 10.10 -13.19
C PRO A 55 -2.52 9.55 -12.14
N GLY A 56 -1.26 9.99 -12.21
CA GLY A 56 -0.23 9.55 -11.28
C GLY A 56 1.07 10.32 -11.41
N ILE A 57 2.09 9.84 -10.71
CA ILE A 57 3.47 10.30 -10.80
C ILE A 57 4.06 9.76 -12.10
N LYS A 58 4.80 10.60 -12.82
CA LYS A 58 5.52 10.16 -14.03
C LYS A 58 6.42 8.96 -13.71
N PRO A 59 6.39 7.87 -14.50
CA PRO A 59 7.13 6.64 -14.20
C PRO A 59 8.63 6.87 -13.94
N GLU A 60 9.25 7.78 -14.67
CA GLU A 60 10.67 8.15 -14.50
C GLU A 60 10.95 8.79 -13.13
N VAL A 61 10.06 9.66 -12.65
CA VAL A 61 10.19 10.27 -11.31
C VAL A 61 9.89 9.23 -10.22
N LEU A 62 8.97 8.31 -10.48
CA LEU A 62 8.64 7.25 -9.52
C LEU A 62 9.81 6.25 -9.36
N ALA A 63 10.58 6.00 -10.42
CA ALA A 63 11.74 5.11 -10.39
C ALA A 63 12.82 5.60 -9.42
N ASP A 64 12.99 6.91 -9.27
CA ASP A 64 13.97 7.52 -8.36
C ASP A 64 13.74 7.17 -6.89
N PHE A 65 12.52 6.78 -6.49
CA PHE A 65 12.23 6.32 -5.12
C PHE A 65 12.73 4.90 -4.83
N SER A 66 13.09 4.13 -5.86
CA SER A 66 13.53 2.73 -5.74
C SER A 66 15.04 2.53 -5.86
N SER A 67 15.77 3.60 -6.22
CA SER A 67 17.21 3.59 -6.48
C SER A 67 18.06 4.03 -5.27
N SER A 68 17.45 4.17 -4.08
CA SER A 68 18.14 4.45 -2.81
C SER A 68 18.21 3.23 -1.89
#